data_AF-A0AAU5FUJ1-F1
#
_entry.id   AF-A0AAU5FUJ1-F1
#
_cell.length_a   1.000
_cell.length_b   1.000
_cell.length_c   1.000
_cell.angle_alpha   90.00
_cell.angle_beta   90.00
_cell.angle_gamma   90.00
#
_symmetry.space_group_name_H-M   'P 1'
#
loop_
_entity.id
_entity.type
_entity.pdbx_description
1 polymer ?
#
loop_
_entity_poly.entity_id
_entity_poly.type
_entity_poly.pdbx_seq_one_letter_code
_entity_poly.pdbx_strand_id
1 'polypeptide(L)'
;MSPRTTGALGLVRSSNAGKPTWALVGTGALAHARTDHVHTTDLEATAVDKQLLRSGVEDVMAALDHYSATLASTPGGAGWLHVQHVPVRRFVTEIVRKLLALNSWAPFALAPGPLTLAPYEGLVGLRSSSSREYLAYTVTWSGVAYVLGAAAPHNPTRSAQLRNLARTSTANTEPSPLHSDLGRQDVLALSWTSRHAATLTPVLAELARGGQMSLLLDLATDAAERCSAGPATGIELRSAPSDLFTGSGTAEGLHRPDDEHVVQVGGHGVQLARLVRLLSVLLETSGGCTQPSWRTVVRAESWLDDILSITRPHTVLLSNDTSPLGVLAVHAAERHGANSVQSSTGRGRRNRSPGRPCTAATSSSWASGTSPWAEGGRATPRPRCTSSGSPASTSSPA
;
A
#
# COMPACT_ATOMS: atom_id res chain seq x y z
N MET A 1 16.25 -2.63 -29.13
CA MET A 1 14.86 -2.27 -29.52
C MET A 1 14.45 -1.07 -28.68
N SER A 2 14.19 0.08 -29.30
CA SER A 2 13.74 1.27 -28.57
C SER A 2 12.41 0.99 -27.86
N PRO A 3 12.21 1.48 -26.62
CA PRO A 3 10.90 1.39 -26.00
C PRO A 3 9.95 2.18 -26.88
N ARG A 4 8.94 1.51 -27.46
CA ARG A 4 7.79 2.22 -28.03
C ARG A 4 7.27 3.09 -26.90
N THR A 5 7.40 4.40 -27.06
CA THR A 5 6.57 5.39 -26.35
C THR A 5 5.16 4.83 -26.39
N THR A 6 4.59 4.53 -25.22
CA THR A 6 3.16 4.27 -25.10
C THR A 6 2.49 5.49 -25.73
N GLY A 7 2.04 5.35 -26.97
CA GLY A 7 1.46 6.45 -27.72
C GLY A 7 0.33 7.03 -26.89
N ALA A 8 0.37 8.33 -26.62
CA ALA A 8 -0.66 8.98 -25.84
C ALA A 8 -2.03 8.59 -26.42
N LEU A 9 -2.96 8.22 -25.54
CA LEU A 9 -4.31 7.90 -25.93
C LEU A 9 -5.16 9.16 -25.90
N GLY A 10 -6.28 9.10 -26.59
CA GLY A 10 -7.35 10.06 -26.51
C GLY A 10 -8.63 9.37 -26.09
N LEU A 11 -9.44 10.10 -25.36
CA LEU A 11 -10.81 9.73 -25.06
C LEU A 11 -11.72 10.46 -26.05
N VAL A 12 -12.56 9.73 -26.79
CA VAL A 12 -13.49 10.30 -27.77
C VAL A 12 -14.91 9.82 -27.50
N ARG A 13 -15.87 10.74 -27.61
CA ARG A 13 -17.29 10.42 -27.55
C ARG A 13 -17.71 9.72 -28.83
N SER A 14 -18.33 8.57 -28.67
CA SER A 14 -19.06 7.85 -29.70
C SER A 14 -20.52 7.72 -29.29
N SER A 15 -21.33 7.22 -30.20
CA SER A 15 -22.72 6.87 -29.91
C SER A 15 -22.97 5.44 -30.34
N ASN A 16 -23.58 4.65 -29.45
CA ASN A 16 -24.05 3.32 -29.77
C ASN A 16 -25.54 3.24 -29.44
N ALA A 17 -26.37 2.93 -30.43
CA ALA A 17 -27.84 2.91 -30.30
C ALA A 17 -28.42 4.20 -29.66
N GLY A 18 -27.87 5.37 -30.00
CA GLY A 18 -28.30 6.67 -29.46
C GLY A 18 -27.86 6.98 -28.03
N LYS A 19 -27.14 6.07 -27.35
CA LYS A 19 -26.56 6.31 -26.02
C LYS A 19 -25.11 6.79 -26.13
N PRO A 20 -24.67 7.72 -25.26
CA PRO A 20 -23.28 8.15 -25.23
C PRO A 20 -22.39 6.97 -24.81
N THR A 21 -21.33 6.75 -25.57
CA THR A 21 -20.27 5.78 -25.27
C THR A 21 -18.93 6.48 -25.42
N TRP A 22 -17.91 6.02 -24.71
CA TRP A 22 -16.60 6.66 -24.71
C TRP A 22 -15.54 5.65 -25.12
N ALA A 23 -14.73 6.01 -26.12
CA ALA A 23 -13.73 5.11 -26.67
C ALA A 23 -12.31 5.65 -26.43
N LEU A 24 -11.41 4.77 -26.01
CA LEU A 24 -9.98 5.03 -25.99
C LEU A 24 -9.39 4.77 -27.37
N VAL A 25 -8.82 5.80 -27.99
CA VAL A 25 -8.26 5.76 -29.34
C VAL A 25 -6.84 6.32 -29.36
N GLY A 26 -6.04 5.97 -30.37
CA GLY A 26 -4.70 6.56 -30.53
C GLY A 26 -4.77 8.05 -30.90
N THR A 27 -3.74 8.83 -30.54
CA THR A 27 -3.66 10.28 -30.86
C THR A 27 -3.92 10.62 -32.33
N GLY A 28 -3.46 9.80 -33.27
CA GLY A 28 -3.69 10.02 -34.69
C GLY A 28 -5.18 9.96 -35.07
N ALA A 29 -5.96 9.08 -34.45
CA ALA A 29 -7.41 9.02 -34.64
C ALA A 29 -8.12 10.17 -33.92
N LEU A 30 -7.61 10.57 -32.75
CA LEU A 30 -8.13 11.71 -31.98
C LEU A 30 -8.07 13.02 -32.78
N ALA A 31 -6.98 13.25 -33.53
CA ALA A 31 -6.81 14.45 -34.36
C ALA A 31 -7.89 14.63 -35.45
N HIS A 32 -8.61 13.56 -35.79
CA HIS A 32 -9.68 13.57 -36.78
C HIS A 32 -11.08 13.52 -36.14
N ALA A 33 -11.17 13.51 -34.80
CA ALA A 33 -12.43 13.44 -34.07
C ALA A 33 -13.21 14.76 -34.22
N ARG A 34 -14.49 14.64 -34.62
CA ARG A 34 -15.43 15.78 -34.71
C ARG A 34 -16.36 15.89 -33.51
N THR A 35 -16.35 14.89 -32.63
CA THR A 35 -17.13 14.82 -31.40
C THR A 35 -16.28 15.26 -30.20
N ASP A 36 -16.91 15.38 -29.03
CA ASP A 36 -16.21 15.69 -27.78
C ASP A 36 -15.04 14.72 -27.56
N HIS A 37 -13.86 15.27 -27.33
CA HIS A 37 -12.64 14.49 -27.14
C HIS A 37 -11.63 15.20 -26.25
N VAL A 38 -10.71 14.43 -25.66
CA VAL A 38 -9.62 14.94 -24.81
C VAL A 38 -8.44 13.97 -24.85
N HIS A 39 -7.21 14.49 -24.75
CA HIS A 39 -6.06 13.62 -24.57
C HIS A 39 -6.03 13.06 -23.14
N THR A 40 -5.64 11.79 -22.99
CA THR A 40 -5.53 11.19 -21.66
C THR A 40 -4.48 11.88 -20.78
N THR A 41 -3.48 12.50 -21.39
CA THR A 41 -2.46 13.32 -20.72
C THR A 41 -3.06 14.58 -20.11
N ASP A 42 -4.06 15.19 -20.75
CA ASP A 42 -4.71 16.41 -20.28
C ASP A 42 -5.62 16.09 -19.08
N LEU A 43 -6.31 14.95 -19.13
CA LEU A 43 -7.04 14.41 -17.98
C LEU A 43 -6.09 14.11 -16.80
N GLU A 44 -4.92 13.53 -17.07
CA GLU A 44 -3.92 13.25 -16.02
C GLU A 44 -3.28 14.52 -15.44
N ALA A 45 -3.18 15.59 -16.23
CA ALA A 45 -2.70 16.90 -15.79
C ALA A 45 -3.76 17.72 -15.02
N THR A 46 -5.02 17.26 -15.00
CA THR A 46 -6.10 17.98 -14.33
C THR A 46 -5.86 18.04 -12.82
N ALA A 47 -5.94 19.25 -12.27
CA ALA A 47 -5.79 19.47 -10.84
C ALA A 47 -7.00 18.90 -10.10
N VAL A 48 -6.78 17.87 -9.30
CA VAL A 48 -7.80 17.26 -8.45
C VAL A 48 -7.71 17.84 -7.04
N ASP A 49 -8.87 18.16 -6.45
CA ASP A 49 -8.93 18.60 -5.05
C ASP A 49 -8.30 17.55 -4.12
N LYS A 50 -7.35 17.99 -3.29
CA LYS A 50 -6.56 17.09 -2.45
C LYS A 50 -7.39 16.43 -1.35
N GLN A 51 -8.42 17.11 -0.86
CA GLN A 51 -9.25 16.60 0.22
C GLN A 51 -10.27 15.59 -0.32
N LEU A 52 -10.86 15.85 -1.49
CA LEU A 52 -11.69 14.88 -2.21
C LEU A 52 -10.90 13.64 -2.60
N LEU A 53 -9.67 13.81 -3.12
CA LEU A 53 -8.79 12.69 -3.42
C LEU A 53 -8.50 11.86 -2.16
N ARG A 54 -8.13 12.50 -1.05
CA ARG A 54 -7.86 11.80 0.21
C ARG A 54 -9.09 11.02 0.67
N SER A 55 -10.25 11.67 0.74
CA SER A 55 -11.48 11.04 1.23
C SER A 55 -11.88 9.86 0.34
N GLY A 56 -11.86 10.03 -0.99
CA GLY A 56 -12.16 8.93 -1.91
C GLY A 56 -11.17 7.76 -1.82
N VAL A 57 -9.89 8.02 -1.51
CA VAL A 57 -8.92 6.94 -1.23
C VAL A 57 -9.26 6.22 0.07
N GLU A 58 -9.61 6.94 1.14
CA GLU A 58 -10.04 6.30 2.40
C GLU A 58 -11.29 5.44 2.19
N ASP A 59 -12.29 5.95 1.46
CA ASP A 59 -13.54 5.23 1.20
C ASP A 59 -13.28 3.93 0.42
N VAL A 60 -12.44 3.98 -0.61
CA VAL A 60 -12.07 2.79 -1.39
C VAL A 60 -11.23 1.82 -0.55
N MET A 61 -10.28 2.31 0.25
CA MET A 61 -9.48 1.44 1.12
C MET A 61 -10.34 0.75 2.19
N ALA A 62 -11.30 1.46 2.79
CA ALA A 62 -12.24 0.89 3.76
C ALA A 62 -13.18 -0.14 3.11
N ALA A 63 -13.70 0.16 1.90
CA ALA A 63 -14.51 -0.79 1.15
C ALA A 63 -13.72 -2.04 0.77
N LEU A 64 -12.45 -1.88 0.35
CA LEU A 64 -11.54 -2.99 0.09
C LEU A 64 -11.27 -3.82 1.34
N ASP A 65 -11.04 -3.19 2.49
CA ASP A 65 -10.79 -3.89 3.75
C ASP A 65 -11.96 -4.78 4.13
N HIS A 66 -13.18 -4.23 4.11
CA HIS A 66 -14.39 -5.01 4.38
C HIS A 66 -14.62 -6.13 3.36
N TYR A 67 -14.51 -5.81 2.06
CA TYR A 67 -14.74 -6.78 0.98
C TYR A 67 -13.70 -7.90 0.95
N SER A 68 -12.46 -7.58 1.33
CA SER A 68 -11.31 -8.48 1.17
C SER A 68 -10.88 -9.19 2.45
N ALA A 69 -11.57 -8.95 3.57
CA ALA A 69 -11.24 -9.46 4.90
C ALA A 69 -10.99 -10.98 4.93
N THR A 70 -11.67 -11.75 4.09
CA THR A 70 -11.58 -13.22 4.06
C THR A 70 -10.87 -13.79 2.84
N LEU A 71 -10.25 -12.95 1.99
CA LEU A 71 -9.74 -13.43 0.70
C LEU A 71 -8.39 -14.13 0.80
N ALA A 72 -7.46 -13.57 1.57
CA ALA A 72 -6.13 -14.11 1.74
C ALA A 72 -5.50 -13.62 3.05
N SER A 73 -4.89 -14.56 3.76
CA SER A 73 -4.08 -14.29 4.94
C SER A 73 -2.84 -15.17 4.88
N THR A 74 -1.76 -14.70 5.48
CA THR A 74 -0.57 -15.53 5.67
C THR A 74 -0.86 -16.66 6.67
N PRO A 75 -0.04 -17.72 6.75
CA PRO A 75 -0.17 -18.76 7.78
C PRO A 75 -0.20 -18.20 9.22
N GLY A 76 0.55 -17.13 9.49
CA GLY A 76 0.53 -16.39 10.75
C GLY A 76 -0.72 -15.53 10.96
N GLY A 77 -1.65 -15.46 10.01
CA GLY A 77 -2.92 -14.74 10.13
C GLY A 77 -2.86 -13.27 9.71
N ALA A 78 -1.78 -12.79 9.11
CA ALA A 78 -1.73 -11.42 8.60
C ALA A 78 -2.55 -11.30 7.31
N GLY A 79 -3.56 -10.42 7.29
CA GLY A 79 -4.38 -10.17 6.11
C GLY A 79 -3.56 -9.54 4.96
N TRP A 80 -3.85 -9.93 3.71
CA TRP A 80 -3.07 -9.44 2.56
C TRP A 80 -3.09 -7.92 2.40
N LEU A 81 -4.26 -7.29 2.62
CA LEU A 81 -4.42 -5.85 2.49
C LEU A 81 -3.67 -5.10 3.59
N HIS A 82 -3.65 -5.66 4.80
CA HIS A 82 -2.91 -5.10 5.93
C HIS A 82 -1.40 -5.05 5.63
N VAL A 83 -0.83 -6.18 5.17
CA VAL A 83 0.58 -6.25 4.80
C VAL A 83 0.90 -5.37 3.59
N GLN A 84 0.03 -5.33 2.59
CA GLN A 84 0.28 -4.65 1.31
C GLN A 84 -0.37 -3.26 1.22
N HIS A 85 -0.70 -2.64 2.35
CA HIS A 85 -1.52 -1.44 2.39
C HIS A 85 -0.90 -0.25 1.64
N VAL A 86 0.43 -0.04 1.71
CA VAL A 86 1.11 1.06 1.01
C VAL A 86 1.05 0.94 -0.51
N PRO A 87 1.51 -0.17 -1.15
CA PRO A 87 1.41 -0.30 -2.59
C PRO A 87 -0.04 -0.28 -3.07
N VAL A 88 -0.98 -0.89 -2.33
CA VAL A 88 -2.41 -0.85 -2.66
C VAL A 88 -2.96 0.58 -2.60
N ARG A 89 -2.70 1.33 -1.52
CA ARG A 89 -3.15 2.72 -1.36
C ARG A 89 -2.60 3.61 -2.47
N ARG A 90 -1.33 3.45 -2.86
CA ARG A 90 -0.74 4.20 -3.98
C ARG A 90 -1.47 3.91 -5.28
N PHE A 91 -1.75 2.64 -5.56
CA PHE A 91 -2.48 2.24 -6.76
C PHE A 91 -3.93 2.77 -6.77
N VAL A 92 -4.64 2.65 -5.64
CA VAL A 92 -5.98 3.21 -5.44
C VAL A 92 -5.98 4.72 -5.62
N THR A 93 -4.96 5.42 -5.11
CA THR A 93 -4.82 6.88 -5.30
C THR A 93 -4.77 7.26 -6.78
N GLU A 94 -4.11 6.48 -7.63
CA GLU A 94 -4.08 6.71 -9.08
C GLU A 94 -5.44 6.49 -9.74
N ILE A 95 -6.17 5.44 -9.33
CA ILE A 95 -7.54 5.18 -9.80
C ILE A 95 -8.45 6.35 -9.41
N VAL A 96 -8.48 6.72 -8.13
CA VAL A 96 -9.34 7.79 -7.62
C VAL A 96 -9.01 9.11 -8.30
N ARG A 97 -7.72 9.44 -8.50
CA ARG A 97 -7.31 10.65 -9.24
C ARG A 97 -7.86 10.66 -10.66
N LYS A 98 -7.71 9.57 -11.41
CA LYS A 98 -8.21 9.47 -12.80
C LYS A 98 -9.73 9.56 -12.87
N LEU A 99 -10.43 8.93 -11.94
CA LEU A 99 -11.90 8.99 -11.85
C LEU A 99 -12.39 10.40 -11.50
N LEU A 100 -11.74 11.09 -10.56
CA LEU A 100 -12.09 12.48 -10.23
C LEU A 100 -11.78 13.44 -11.40
N ALA A 101 -10.66 13.24 -12.11
CA ALA A 101 -10.34 14.00 -13.31
C ALA A 101 -11.40 13.78 -14.40
N LEU A 102 -11.80 12.53 -14.65
CA LEU A 102 -12.84 12.18 -15.60
C LEU A 102 -14.19 12.82 -15.23
N ASN A 103 -14.57 12.77 -13.96
CA ASN A 103 -15.79 13.38 -13.44
C ASN A 103 -15.77 14.92 -13.52
N SER A 104 -14.59 15.54 -13.51
CA SER A 104 -14.44 17.00 -13.66
C SER A 104 -14.46 17.48 -15.11
N TRP A 105 -14.28 16.58 -16.08
CA TRP A 105 -14.30 16.93 -17.49
C TRP A 105 -15.74 17.01 -18.02
N ALA A 106 -16.20 18.24 -18.27
CA ALA A 106 -17.61 18.55 -18.55
C ALA A 106 -18.28 17.67 -19.62
N PRO A 107 -17.67 17.36 -20.78
CA PRO A 107 -18.30 16.49 -21.77
C PRO A 107 -18.67 15.10 -21.23
N PHE A 108 -17.80 14.49 -20.41
CA PHE A 108 -18.10 13.19 -19.80
C PHE A 108 -19.11 13.33 -18.67
N ALA A 109 -18.98 14.34 -17.82
CA ALA A 109 -19.89 14.58 -16.70
C ALA A 109 -21.35 14.82 -17.15
N LEU A 110 -21.54 15.51 -18.28
CA LEU A 110 -22.87 15.80 -18.85
C LEU A 110 -23.49 14.60 -19.59
N ALA A 111 -22.66 13.70 -20.12
CA ALA A 111 -23.10 12.53 -20.87
C ALA A 111 -22.30 11.29 -20.45
N PRO A 112 -22.45 10.82 -19.20
CA PRO A 112 -21.74 9.66 -18.72
C PRO A 112 -22.16 8.43 -19.52
N GLY A 113 -21.20 7.55 -19.79
CA GLY A 113 -21.42 6.35 -20.58
C GLY A 113 -20.31 5.33 -20.38
N PRO A 114 -20.49 4.10 -20.87
CA PRO A 114 -19.48 3.07 -20.76
C PRO A 114 -18.21 3.49 -21.50
N LEU A 115 -17.07 3.22 -20.86
CA LEU A 115 -15.75 3.42 -21.42
C LEU A 115 -15.25 2.11 -22.04
N THR A 116 -14.76 2.12 -23.27
CA THR A 116 -14.20 0.93 -23.93
C THR A 116 -12.69 0.85 -23.74
N LEU A 117 -12.15 -0.38 -23.70
CA LEU A 117 -10.72 -0.63 -23.64
C LEU A 117 -10.02 -0.25 -24.96
N ALA A 118 -8.77 0.22 -24.87
CA ALA A 118 -7.89 0.29 -26.02
C ALA A 118 -7.28 -1.11 -26.28
N PRO A 119 -7.41 -1.70 -27.49
CA PRO A 119 -7.01 -3.08 -27.75
C PRO A 119 -5.53 -3.41 -27.46
N TYR A 120 -4.66 -2.41 -27.47
CA TYR A 120 -3.21 -2.54 -27.32
C TYR A 120 -2.68 -2.04 -25.97
N GLU A 121 -3.54 -1.52 -25.09
CA GLU A 121 -3.15 -1.03 -23.77
C GLU A 121 -3.43 -2.11 -22.71
N GLY A 122 -2.41 -2.47 -21.91
CA GLY A 122 -2.63 -3.33 -20.75
C GLY A 122 -3.38 -2.59 -19.64
N LEU A 123 -4.00 -3.29 -18.69
CA LEU A 123 -4.77 -2.64 -17.61
C LEU A 123 -3.88 -1.99 -16.53
N VAL A 124 -2.68 -2.55 -16.35
CA VAL A 124 -1.67 -2.08 -15.41
C VAL A 124 -0.38 -1.79 -16.19
N GLY A 125 0.20 -0.62 -15.93
CA GLY A 125 1.45 -0.15 -16.51
C GLY A 125 2.52 0.14 -15.46
N LEU A 126 3.71 0.51 -15.92
CA LEU A 126 4.82 0.96 -15.08
C LEU A 126 5.11 2.44 -15.39
N ARG A 127 5.35 3.25 -14.35
CA ARG A 127 5.85 4.62 -14.53
C ARG A 127 7.32 4.61 -14.89
N SER A 128 7.73 5.63 -15.64
CA SER A 128 9.12 5.87 -16.00
C SER A 128 10.01 6.26 -14.82
N SER A 129 9.44 6.77 -13.73
CA SER A 129 10.14 7.15 -12.50
C SER A 129 9.90 6.13 -11.38
N SER A 130 10.58 4.99 -11.42
CA SER A 130 10.67 4.08 -10.27
C SER A 130 11.90 4.44 -9.43
N SER A 131 11.76 4.47 -8.10
CA SER A 131 12.94 4.30 -7.25
C SER A 131 13.39 2.84 -7.32
N ARG A 132 14.66 2.57 -7.02
CA ARG A 132 15.37 1.32 -7.37
C ARG A 132 14.65 0.02 -6.98
N GLU A 133 13.76 0.03 -5.98
CA GLU A 133 12.99 -1.14 -5.57
C GLU A 133 11.45 -0.92 -5.49
N TYR A 134 10.96 0.32 -5.53
CA TYR A 134 9.52 0.55 -5.70
C TYR A 134 9.18 0.57 -7.18
N LEU A 135 8.63 -0.54 -7.67
CA LEU A 135 7.97 -0.55 -8.96
C LEU A 135 6.80 0.44 -8.88
N ALA A 136 6.90 1.51 -9.64
CA ALA A 136 5.86 2.52 -9.71
C ALA A 136 4.74 2.03 -10.63
N TYR A 137 3.99 1.02 -10.18
CA TYR A 137 2.80 0.57 -10.88
C TYR A 137 1.80 1.70 -11.01
N THR A 138 1.13 1.75 -12.15
CA THR A 138 0.03 2.68 -12.39
C THR A 138 -1.11 1.93 -13.05
N VAL A 139 -2.33 2.40 -12.81
CA VAL A 139 -3.49 1.99 -13.59
C VAL A 139 -3.47 2.74 -14.92
N THR A 140 -3.76 2.05 -16.02
CA THR A 140 -3.91 2.67 -17.34
C THR A 140 -5.34 3.15 -17.56
N TRP A 141 -5.64 3.84 -18.66
CA TRP A 141 -7.03 4.23 -18.93
C TRP A 141 -7.91 3.03 -19.30
N SER A 142 -7.35 2.00 -19.94
CA SER A 142 -8.02 0.71 -20.09
C SER A 142 -8.24 0.03 -18.74
N GLY A 143 -7.32 0.16 -17.79
CA GLY A 143 -7.54 -0.28 -16.40
C GLY A 143 -8.71 0.43 -15.73
N VAL A 144 -8.83 1.76 -15.91
CA VAL A 144 -9.98 2.55 -15.44
C VAL A 144 -11.28 2.06 -16.08
N ALA A 145 -11.30 1.87 -17.40
CA ALA A 145 -12.48 1.35 -18.11
C ALA A 145 -12.89 -0.04 -17.59
N TYR A 146 -11.92 -0.91 -17.31
CA TYR A 146 -12.18 -2.24 -16.77
C TYR A 146 -12.87 -2.19 -15.40
N VAL A 147 -12.38 -1.39 -14.44
CA VAL A 147 -13.03 -1.28 -13.12
C VAL A 147 -14.40 -0.60 -13.17
N LEU A 148 -14.70 0.13 -14.26
CA LEU A 148 -16.00 0.72 -14.57
C LEU A 148 -16.95 -0.21 -15.35
N GLY A 149 -16.57 -1.46 -15.61
CA GLY A 149 -17.46 -2.45 -16.20
C GLY A 149 -17.11 -2.88 -17.63
N ALA A 150 -16.09 -2.31 -18.27
CA ALA A 150 -15.68 -2.73 -19.61
C ALA A 150 -15.24 -4.20 -19.65
N ALA A 151 -15.76 -5.00 -20.58
CA ALA A 151 -15.32 -6.38 -20.74
C ALA A 151 -13.87 -6.42 -21.21
N ALA A 152 -13.03 -7.23 -20.57
CA ALA A 152 -11.65 -7.47 -20.98
C ALA A 152 -11.57 -8.78 -21.80
N PRO A 153 -11.45 -8.72 -23.14
CA PRO A 153 -11.44 -9.91 -23.99
C PRO A 153 -10.13 -10.72 -23.89
N HIS A 154 -9.11 -10.20 -23.20
CA HIS A 154 -7.79 -10.82 -23.04
C HIS A 154 -7.37 -10.84 -21.57
N ASN A 155 -6.43 -11.72 -21.22
CA ASN A 155 -5.93 -11.83 -19.85
C ASN A 155 -5.41 -10.46 -19.35
N PRO A 156 -6.08 -9.85 -18.35
CA PRO A 156 -5.89 -8.45 -17.94
C PRO A 156 -4.49 -8.16 -17.37
N THR A 157 -3.76 -9.20 -16.96
CA THR A 157 -2.47 -9.09 -16.26
C THR A 157 -1.26 -9.10 -17.21
N ARG A 158 -1.47 -9.34 -18.51
CA ARG A 158 -0.39 -9.61 -19.49
C ARG A 158 -0.01 -8.41 -20.36
N SER A 159 0.18 -7.23 -19.77
CA SER A 159 0.80 -6.13 -20.54
C SER A 159 2.22 -6.54 -20.97
N ALA A 160 2.67 -6.09 -22.15
CA ALA A 160 4.00 -6.48 -22.67
C ALA A 160 5.15 -6.11 -21.72
N GLN A 161 4.99 -5.03 -20.95
CA GLN A 161 5.94 -4.58 -19.93
C GLN A 161 5.97 -5.53 -18.71
N LEU A 162 4.80 -5.97 -18.23
CA LEU A 162 4.70 -6.91 -17.11
C LEU A 162 5.18 -8.31 -17.47
N ARG A 163 4.97 -8.74 -18.73
CA ARG A 163 5.49 -10.03 -19.23
C ARG A 163 7.01 -10.14 -19.14
N ASN A 164 7.72 -9.03 -19.31
CA ASN A 164 9.18 -9.03 -19.23
C ASN A 164 9.68 -9.08 -17.77
N LEU A 165 8.93 -8.53 -16.81
CA LEU A 165 9.24 -8.64 -15.37
C LEU A 165 9.04 -10.08 -14.84
N ALA A 166 8.02 -10.78 -15.32
CA ALA A 166 7.71 -12.15 -14.90
C ALA A 166 8.76 -13.19 -15.37
N ARG A 167 9.64 -12.86 -16.33
CA ARG A 167 10.67 -13.79 -16.87
C ARG A 167 11.95 -13.85 -16.05
N THR A 168 12.12 -13.01 -15.04
CA THR A 168 13.27 -13.06 -14.12
C THR A 168 13.08 -14.20 -13.11
N SER A 169 13.37 -15.42 -13.57
CA SER A 169 13.65 -16.66 -12.83
C SER A 169 12.81 -16.94 -11.56
N THR A 170 11.71 -17.67 -11.73
CA THR A 170 10.96 -18.34 -10.66
C THR A 170 11.71 -19.59 -10.19
N ALA A 171 12.70 -19.42 -9.31
CA ALA A 171 13.20 -20.53 -8.53
C ALA A 171 12.20 -20.79 -7.38
N ASN A 172 11.39 -21.85 -7.53
CA ASN A 172 10.50 -22.37 -6.48
C ASN A 172 11.26 -23.10 -5.36
N THR A 173 12.56 -22.84 -5.20
CA THR A 173 13.36 -23.44 -4.14
C THR A 173 12.89 -22.89 -2.81
N GLU A 174 12.74 -23.78 -1.83
CA GLU A 174 12.63 -23.42 -0.43
C GLU A 174 13.83 -22.53 -0.07
N PRO A 175 13.62 -21.40 0.64
CA PRO A 175 14.73 -20.54 1.01
C PRO A 175 15.78 -21.36 1.74
N SER A 176 17.05 -21.06 1.47
CA SER A 176 18.15 -21.79 2.12
C SER A 176 17.93 -21.80 3.65
N PRO A 177 18.04 -22.97 4.31
CA PRO A 177 17.75 -23.08 5.73
C PRO A 177 18.63 -22.12 6.53
N LEU A 178 18.08 -21.61 7.63
CA LEU A 178 18.80 -20.72 8.54
C LEU A 178 20.11 -21.36 8.99
N HIS A 179 21.17 -20.55 9.04
CA HIS A 179 22.45 -21.00 9.57
C HIS A 179 22.28 -21.43 11.04
N SER A 180 22.76 -22.64 11.35
CA SER A 180 22.60 -23.31 12.65
C SER A 180 23.33 -22.63 13.82
N ASP A 181 24.01 -21.50 13.56
CA ASP A 181 24.85 -20.77 14.50
C ASP A 181 24.11 -19.64 15.24
N LEU A 182 22.85 -19.37 14.88
CA LEU A 182 22.03 -18.37 15.56
C LEU A 182 21.68 -18.81 16.99
N GLY A 183 22.27 -18.13 17.96
CA GLY A 183 21.94 -18.27 19.39
C GLY A 183 20.76 -17.37 19.83
N ARG A 184 20.52 -17.33 21.14
CA ARG A 184 19.59 -16.36 21.74
C ARG A 184 20.12 -14.94 21.56
N GLN A 185 19.20 -14.01 21.27
CA GLN A 185 19.48 -12.59 21.11
C GLN A 185 18.51 -11.80 21.97
N ASP A 186 18.92 -10.69 22.56
CA ASP A 186 18.03 -9.84 23.35
C ASP A 186 17.14 -8.99 22.42
N VAL A 187 17.73 -8.53 21.31
CA VAL A 187 17.10 -7.61 20.36
C VAL A 187 17.28 -8.09 18.92
N LEU A 188 16.19 -8.12 18.17
CA LEU A 188 16.20 -8.37 16.72
C LEU A 188 15.86 -7.08 15.99
N ALA A 189 16.71 -6.62 15.07
CA ALA A 189 16.45 -5.45 14.25
C ALA A 189 16.32 -5.83 12.77
N LEU A 190 15.38 -5.19 12.06
CA LEU A 190 15.19 -5.45 10.63
C LEU A 190 15.43 -4.17 9.82
N SER A 191 16.25 -4.29 8.79
CA SER A 191 16.50 -3.25 7.81
C SER A 191 16.26 -3.77 6.40
N TRP A 192 15.80 -2.92 5.52
CA TRP A 192 15.60 -3.23 4.09
C TRP A 192 16.17 -2.13 3.19
N THR A 193 16.87 -1.16 3.79
CA THR A 193 17.67 -0.15 3.07
C THR A 193 18.85 0.25 3.95
N SER A 194 19.89 0.75 3.31
CA SER A 194 21.09 1.28 3.96
C SER A 194 20.74 2.41 4.95
N ARG A 195 19.72 3.20 4.64
CA ARG A 195 19.19 4.27 5.51
C ARG A 195 18.49 3.72 6.76
N HIS A 196 17.75 2.62 6.64
CA HIS A 196 17.13 1.97 7.79
C HIS A 196 18.20 1.41 8.71
N ALA A 197 19.18 0.69 8.16
CA ALA A 197 20.33 0.23 8.92
C ALA A 197 21.03 1.39 9.63
N ALA A 198 21.34 2.48 8.93
CA ALA A 198 21.95 3.67 9.53
C ALA A 198 21.12 4.34 10.65
N THR A 199 19.80 4.16 10.63
CA THR A 199 18.90 4.65 11.71
C THR A 199 18.92 3.71 12.92
N LEU A 200 19.03 2.40 12.69
CA LEU A 200 18.98 1.37 13.72
C LEU A 200 20.34 1.19 14.41
N THR A 201 21.44 1.22 13.66
CA THR A 201 22.79 0.93 14.18
C THR A 201 23.18 1.78 15.41
N PRO A 202 22.90 3.09 15.49
CA PRO A 202 23.19 3.86 16.70
C PRO A 202 22.45 3.34 17.93
N VAL A 203 21.17 2.95 17.79
CA VAL A 203 20.36 2.40 18.89
C VAL A 203 20.92 1.05 19.33
N LEU A 204 21.25 0.18 18.37
CA LEU A 204 21.86 -1.11 18.65
C LEU A 204 23.23 -0.98 19.33
N ALA A 205 24.02 0.04 18.96
CA ALA A 205 25.31 0.30 19.59
C ALA A 205 25.20 0.80 21.04
N GLU A 206 24.13 1.53 21.38
CA GLU A 206 23.81 1.88 22.78
C GLU A 206 23.40 0.63 23.57
N LEU A 207 22.55 -0.23 22.99
CA LEU A 207 22.10 -1.47 23.62
C LEU A 207 23.27 -2.44 23.87
N ALA A 208 24.17 -2.58 22.89
CA ALA A 208 25.38 -3.39 23.02
C ALA A 208 26.32 -2.88 24.13
N ARG A 209 26.42 -1.55 24.30
CA ARG A 209 27.14 -0.94 25.44
C ARG A 209 26.50 -1.25 26.79
N GLY A 210 25.18 -1.46 26.81
CA GLY A 210 24.43 -1.99 27.95
C GLY A 210 24.56 -3.51 28.14
N GLY A 211 25.36 -4.20 27.33
CA GLY A 211 25.56 -5.65 27.40
C GLY A 211 24.50 -6.49 26.70
N GLN A 212 23.62 -5.87 25.91
CA GLN A 212 22.58 -6.59 25.16
C GLN A 212 23.12 -7.11 23.83
N MET A 213 22.84 -8.38 23.53
CA MET A 213 23.19 -9.00 22.25
C MET A 213 22.11 -8.70 21.21
N SER A 214 22.53 -8.13 20.08
CA SER A 214 21.62 -7.70 19.02
C SER A 214 21.90 -8.41 17.71
N LEU A 215 20.85 -8.81 17.00
CA LEU A 215 20.91 -9.30 15.63
C LEU A 215 20.28 -8.27 14.68
N LEU A 216 21.04 -7.77 13.71
CA LEU A 216 20.55 -6.92 12.63
C LEU A 216 20.38 -7.77 11.36
N LEU A 217 19.15 -7.89 10.90
CA LEU A 217 18.80 -8.52 9.63
C LEU A 217 18.79 -7.48 8.50
N ASP A 218 19.60 -7.73 7.48
CA ASP A 218 19.61 -6.95 6.24
C ASP A 218 18.79 -7.67 5.16
N LEU A 219 17.59 -7.14 4.91
CA LEU A 219 16.64 -7.62 3.92
C LEU A 219 16.80 -6.93 2.56
N ALA A 220 17.75 -6.00 2.40
CA ALA A 220 17.90 -5.24 1.18
C ALA A 220 18.23 -6.15 -0.02
N THR A 221 17.40 -6.05 -1.06
CA THR A 221 17.55 -6.84 -2.29
C THR A 221 18.56 -6.21 -3.25
N ASP A 222 18.57 -4.89 -3.37
CA ASP A 222 19.57 -4.12 -4.12
C ASP A 222 20.90 -4.09 -3.35
N ALA A 223 21.98 -4.53 -4.00
CA ALA A 223 23.32 -4.52 -3.44
C ALA A 223 23.77 -3.11 -3.01
N ALA A 224 23.31 -2.05 -3.67
CA ALA A 224 23.61 -0.68 -3.31
C ALA A 224 22.90 -0.22 -2.01
N GLU A 225 21.83 -0.91 -1.61
CA GLU A 225 21.05 -0.62 -0.42
C GLU A 225 21.38 -1.54 0.76
N ARG A 226 22.31 -2.47 0.59
CA ARG A 226 22.77 -3.35 1.67
C ARG A 226 23.51 -2.59 2.75
N CYS A 227 23.36 -3.08 3.98
CA CYS A 227 24.08 -2.55 5.12
C CYS A 227 25.58 -2.77 4.92
N SER A 228 26.34 -1.67 4.81
CA SER A 228 27.79 -1.71 4.61
C SER A 228 28.59 -1.67 5.93
N ALA A 229 27.91 -1.53 7.07
CA ALA A 229 28.57 -1.32 8.35
C ALA A 229 29.24 -2.61 8.85
N GLY A 230 30.52 -2.52 9.21
CA GLY A 230 31.22 -3.58 9.94
C GLY A 230 30.59 -3.78 11.32
N PRO A 231 30.47 -5.04 11.80
CA PRO A 231 29.78 -5.33 13.05
C PRO A 231 30.50 -4.67 14.22
N ALA A 232 29.79 -3.82 14.96
CA ALA A 232 30.25 -3.40 16.27
C ALA A 232 30.17 -4.59 17.24
N THR A 233 31.04 -4.64 18.24
CA THR A 233 30.99 -5.68 19.28
C THR A 233 29.60 -5.73 19.91
N GLY A 234 28.98 -6.93 19.95
CA GLY A 234 27.62 -7.13 20.45
C GLY A 234 26.50 -6.97 19.42
N ILE A 235 26.82 -6.63 18.16
CA ILE A 235 25.86 -6.58 17.04
C ILE A 235 26.28 -7.60 15.98
N GLU A 236 25.46 -8.62 15.80
CA GLU A 236 25.59 -9.58 14.71
C GLU A 236 24.81 -9.07 13.48
N LEU A 237 25.45 -8.98 12.31
CA LEU A 237 24.79 -8.60 11.06
C LEU A 237 24.59 -9.84 10.19
N ARG A 238 23.37 -10.10 9.74
CA ARG A 238 23.04 -11.20 8.82
C ARG A 238 22.19 -10.70 7.66
N SER A 239 22.57 -11.04 6.44
CA SER A 239 21.74 -10.80 5.27
C SER A 239 20.67 -11.88 5.13
N ALA A 240 19.50 -11.49 4.62
CA ALA A 240 18.48 -12.45 4.21
C ALA A 240 19.00 -13.37 3.09
N PRO A 241 18.46 -14.61 2.98
CA PRO A 241 18.72 -15.48 1.83
C PRO A 241 18.41 -14.75 0.52
N SER A 242 19.30 -14.91 -0.48
CA SER A 242 19.19 -14.19 -1.76
C SER A 242 17.95 -14.58 -2.57
N ASP A 243 17.35 -15.73 -2.28
CA ASP A 243 16.14 -16.27 -2.89
C ASP A 243 14.86 -15.97 -2.09
N LEU A 244 14.95 -15.25 -0.96
CA LEU A 244 13.79 -14.93 -0.14
C LEU A 244 12.75 -14.12 -0.92
N PHE A 245 13.21 -13.16 -1.74
CA PHE A 245 12.37 -12.20 -2.46
C PHE A 245 12.16 -12.51 -3.95
N THR A 246 12.58 -13.69 -4.42
CA THR A 246 12.44 -14.11 -5.84
C THR A 246 11.10 -14.76 -6.15
N GLY A 247 10.30 -15.05 -5.11
CA GLY A 247 8.95 -15.61 -5.25
C GLY A 247 8.05 -14.71 -6.11
N SER A 248 7.41 -15.28 -7.11
CA SER A 248 6.36 -14.65 -7.91
C SER A 248 5.36 -15.70 -8.36
N GLY A 249 4.17 -15.28 -8.76
CA GLY A 249 3.12 -16.19 -9.21
C GLY A 249 1.78 -15.88 -8.56
N THR A 250 0.78 -16.65 -8.97
CA THR A 250 -0.63 -16.38 -8.68
C THR A 250 -0.93 -16.32 -7.20
N ALA A 251 -1.69 -15.30 -6.82
CA ALA A 251 -2.26 -15.16 -5.48
C ALA A 251 -3.65 -15.78 -5.48
N GLU A 252 -3.71 -17.07 -5.12
CA GLU A 252 -4.97 -17.81 -4.98
C GLU A 252 -5.90 -17.10 -3.98
N GLY A 253 -7.20 -17.09 -4.25
CA GLY A 253 -8.19 -16.38 -3.45
C GLY A 253 -8.47 -14.92 -3.87
N LEU A 254 -7.57 -14.28 -4.64
CA LEU A 254 -7.75 -12.89 -5.11
C LEU A 254 -8.43 -12.76 -6.49
N HIS A 255 -8.69 -13.89 -7.17
CA HIS A 255 -9.33 -13.95 -8.49
C HIS A 255 -10.81 -14.31 -8.37
N ARG A 256 -11.63 -13.41 -7.82
CA ARG A 256 -13.08 -13.60 -7.73
C ARG A 256 -13.80 -13.24 -9.04
N PRO A 257 -14.94 -13.88 -9.35
CA PRO A 257 -15.83 -13.44 -10.42
C PRO A 257 -16.41 -12.05 -10.11
N ASP A 258 -16.98 -11.41 -11.13
CA ASP A 258 -17.71 -10.16 -10.95
C ASP A 258 -18.90 -10.37 -9.99
N ASP A 259 -19.14 -9.39 -9.13
CA ASP A 259 -20.25 -9.38 -8.20
C ASP A 259 -20.87 -7.97 -8.08
N GLU A 260 -21.86 -7.82 -7.20
CA GLU A 260 -22.61 -6.57 -7.03
C GLU A 260 -21.91 -5.53 -6.14
N HIS A 261 -20.75 -5.87 -5.57
CA HIS A 261 -20.06 -4.97 -4.63
C HIS A 261 -19.37 -3.83 -5.36
N VAL A 262 -19.88 -2.62 -5.14
CA VAL A 262 -19.43 -1.39 -5.80
C VAL A 262 -19.11 -0.32 -4.76
N VAL A 263 -17.98 0.37 -4.94
CA VAL A 263 -17.64 1.60 -4.21
C VAL A 263 -17.82 2.81 -5.13
N GLN A 264 -18.42 3.88 -4.61
CA GLN A 264 -18.62 5.11 -5.37
C GLN A 264 -17.39 6.01 -5.27
N VAL A 265 -16.91 6.49 -6.41
CA VAL A 265 -15.81 7.45 -6.49
C VAL A 265 -16.23 8.59 -7.41
N GLY A 266 -16.52 9.75 -6.80
CA GLY A 266 -17.17 10.85 -7.51
C GLY A 266 -18.55 10.41 -7.99
N GLY A 267 -18.76 10.35 -9.31
CA GLY A 267 -19.98 9.86 -9.95
C GLY A 267 -19.87 8.45 -10.54
N HIS A 268 -18.85 7.67 -10.16
CA HIS A 268 -18.55 6.39 -10.80
C HIS A 268 -18.63 5.22 -9.82
N GLY A 269 -19.35 4.17 -10.22
CA GLY A 269 -19.35 2.88 -9.52
C GLY A 269 -18.15 2.03 -9.92
N VAL A 270 -17.23 1.83 -8.98
CA VAL A 270 -16.04 0.96 -9.13
C VAL A 270 -16.35 -0.43 -8.59
N GLN A 271 -16.26 -1.45 -9.43
CA GLN A 271 -16.51 -2.84 -9.00
C GLN A 271 -15.32 -3.38 -8.19
N LEU A 272 -15.57 -3.80 -6.95
CA LEU A 272 -14.51 -4.25 -6.03
C LEU A 272 -13.83 -5.53 -6.50
N ALA A 273 -14.58 -6.53 -7.02
CA ALA A 273 -14.00 -7.74 -7.59
C ALA A 273 -13.02 -7.45 -8.75
N ARG A 274 -13.30 -6.44 -9.58
CA ARG A 274 -12.41 -6.03 -10.68
C ARG A 274 -11.20 -5.25 -10.17
N LEU A 275 -11.39 -4.40 -9.16
CA LEU A 275 -10.29 -3.70 -8.50
C LEU A 275 -9.31 -4.70 -7.86
N VAL A 276 -9.79 -5.71 -7.14
CA VAL A 276 -8.93 -6.75 -6.56
C VAL A 276 -8.16 -7.52 -7.64
N ARG A 277 -8.79 -7.83 -8.79
CA ARG A 277 -8.09 -8.45 -9.94
C ARG A 277 -7.02 -7.55 -10.56
N LEU A 278 -7.18 -6.23 -10.55
CA LEU A 278 -6.09 -5.34 -10.94
C LEU A 278 -4.98 -5.32 -9.89
N LEU A 279 -5.34 -5.29 -8.60
CA LEU A 279 -4.39 -5.31 -7.49
C LEU A 279 -3.60 -6.63 -7.42
N SER A 280 -4.16 -7.75 -7.88
CA SER A 280 -3.45 -9.03 -7.92
C SER A 280 -2.16 -8.92 -8.74
N VAL A 281 -2.09 -8.07 -9.77
CA VAL A 281 -0.85 -7.83 -10.53
C VAL A 281 0.29 -7.33 -9.63
N LEU A 282 -0.03 -6.46 -8.66
CA LEU A 282 0.94 -5.93 -7.69
C LEU A 282 1.44 -7.02 -6.75
N LEU A 283 0.59 -8.01 -6.49
CA LEU A 283 0.82 -9.08 -5.52
C LEU A 283 1.48 -10.30 -6.16
N GLU A 284 1.32 -10.49 -7.46
CA GLU A 284 1.88 -11.63 -8.17
C GLU A 284 3.30 -11.35 -8.68
N THR A 285 3.67 -10.08 -8.77
CA THR A 285 4.97 -9.63 -9.26
C THR A 285 5.80 -9.08 -8.11
N SER A 286 6.98 -9.67 -7.86
CA SER A 286 7.90 -9.16 -6.85
C SER A 286 8.75 -8.01 -7.40
N GLY A 287 8.84 -6.93 -6.63
CA GLY A 287 9.78 -5.82 -6.80
C GLY A 287 10.94 -5.85 -5.79
N GLY A 288 11.18 -6.99 -5.13
CA GLY A 288 12.17 -7.11 -4.06
C GLY A 288 11.58 -6.84 -2.67
N CYS A 289 12.41 -6.42 -1.73
CA CYS A 289 12.02 -6.30 -0.31
C CYS A 289 11.02 -5.17 -0.01
N THR A 290 10.99 -4.11 -0.83
CA THR A 290 10.06 -2.98 -0.63
C THR A 290 8.70 -3.17 -1.29
N GLN A 291 8.59 -4.09 -2.26
CA GLN A 291 7.34 -4.50 -2.86
C GLN A 291 7.34 -6.01 -3.12
N PRO A 292 7.31 -6.83 -2.06
CA PRO A 292 7.31 -8.28 -2.20
C PRO A 292 6.00 -8.77 -2.84
N SER A 293 6.09 -9.83 -3.64
CA SER A 293 4.89 -10.58 -4.06
C SER A 293 4.21 -11.21 -2.84
N TRP A 294 2.95 -11.63 -2.96
CA TRP A 294 2.23 -12.36 -1.93
C TRP A 294 2.92 -13.67 -1.56
N ARG A 295 3.46 -14.41 -2.54
CA ARG A 295 4.23 -15.63 -2.28
C ARG A 295 5.50 -15.33 -1.49
N THR A 296 6.16 -14.22 -1.81
CA THR A 296 7.32 -13.73 -1.05
C THR A 296 6.95 -13.30 0.35
N VAL A 297 5.80 -12.65 0.57
CA VAL A 297 5.31 -12.31 1.91
C VAL A 297 5.13 -13.56 2.75
N VAL A 298 4.44 -14.59 2.23
CA VAL A 298 4.25 -15.86 2.95
C VAL A 298 5.59 -16.54 3.28
N ARG A 299 6.52 -16.54 2.32
CA ARG A 299 7.87 -17.08 2.54
C ARG A 299 8.66 -16.30 3.59
N ALA A 300 8.61 -14.97 3.52
CA ALA A 300 9.26 -14.09 4.48
C ALA A 300 8.68 -14.24 5.89
N GLU A 301 7.37 -14.50 6.01
CA GLU A 301 6.75 -14.79 7.30
C GLU A 301 7.30 -16.07 7.92
N SER A 302 7.33 -17.17 7.16
CA SER A 302 7.87 -18.44 7.64
C SER A 302 9.33 -18.29 8.07
N TRP A 303 10.14 -17.59 7.28
CA TRP A 303 11.54 -17.35 7.59
C TRP A 303 11.71 -16.46 8.85
N LEU A 304 10.90 -15.42 9.01
CA LEU A 304 10.91 -14.59 10.23
C LEU A 304 10.45 -15.37 11.45
N ASP A 305 9.46 -16.25 11.31
CA ASP A 305 8.98 -17.12 12.38
C ASP A 305 10.06 -18.06 12.89
N ASP A 306 10.85 -18.65 11.98
CA ASP A 306 11.97 -19.51 12.35
C ASP A 306 13.05 -18.70 13.09
N ILE A 307 13.37 -17.49 12.63
CA ILE A 307 14.32 -16.61 13.32
C ILE A 307 13.84 -16.25 14.72
N LEU A 308 12.58 -15.82 14.87
CA LEU A 308 12.02 -15.43 16.16
C LEU A 308 11.96 -16.63 17.12
N SER A 309 11.67 -17.83 16.61
CA SER A 309 11.64 -19.07 17.39
C SER A 309 13.03 -19.47 17.94
N ILE A 310 14.08 -19.28 17.13
CA ILE A 310 15.47 -19.59 17.48
C ILE A 310 16.05 -18.53 18.42
N THR A 311 15.96 -17.26 18.03
CA THR A 311 16.61 -16.15 18.73
C THR A 311 15.87 -15.71 19.99
N ARG A 312 14.53 -15.89 20.02
CA ARG A 312 13.62 -15.54 21.13
C ARG A 312 13.87 -14.14 21.71
N PRO A 313 13.84 -13.09 20.87
CA PRO A 313 14.15 -11.75 21.31
C PRO A 313 13.08 -11.21 22.25
N HIS A 314 13.48 -10.37 23.20
CA HIS A 314 12.54 -9.62 24.02
C HIS A 314 11.97 -8.41 23.26
N THR A 315 12.74 -7.89 22.29
CA THR A 315 12.38 -6.70 21.50
C THR A 315 12.70 -6.89 20.02
N VAL A 316 11.77 -6.49 19.15
CA VAL A 316 11.96 -6.36 17.71
C VAL A 316 12.00 -4.88 17.35
N LEU A 317 13.12 -4.41 16.77
CA LEU A 317 13.37 -3.03 16.41
C LEU A 317 13.20 -2.80 14.91
N LEU A 318 12.39 -1.81 14.55
CA LEU A 318 12.04 -1.49 13.15
C LEU A 318 12.28 -0.01 12.86
N SER A 319 12.77 0.30 11.66
CA SER A 319 12.95 1.71 11.25
C SER A 319 11.64 2.37 10.79
N ASN A 320 10.68 1.59 10.27
CA ASN A 320 9.29 2.00 10.07
C ASN A 320 8.38 0.76 9.97
N ASP A 321 7.11 0.92 10.27
CA ASP A 321 6.07 -0.11 10.16
C ASP A 321 5.22 0.01 8.90
N THR A 322 5.46 1.03 8.07
CA THR A 322 4.64 1.26 6.87
C THR A 322 5.01 0.38 5.69
N SER A 323 6.22 -0.19 5.67
CA SER A 323 6.60 -1.12 4.59
C SER A 323 5.95 -2.50 4.79
N PRO A 324 5.70 -3.27 3.72
CA PRO A 324 5.14 -4.61 3.86
C PRO A 324 5.92 -5.52 4.83
N LEU A 325 7.25 -5.45 4.81
CA LEU A 325 8.10 -6.22 5.74
C LEU A 325 8.05 -5.67 7.18
N GLY A 326 7.92 -4.36 7.34
CA GLY A 326 7.72 -3.74 8.64
C GLY A 326 6.42 -4.21 9.30
N VAL A 327 5.30 -4.14 8.57
CA VAL A 327 4.00 -4.67 9.03
C VAL A 327 4.11 -6.15 9.39
N LEU A 328 4.69 -6.95 8.49
CA LEU A 328 4.83 -8.39 8.70
C LEU A 328 5.69 -8.72 9.93
N ALA A 329 6.76 -7.96 10.16
CA ALA A 329 7.63 -8.15 11.31
C ALA A 329 6.95 -7.77 12.64
N VAL A 330 6.13 -6.71 12.68
CA VAL A 330 5.30 -6.40 13.87
C VAL A 330 4.34 -7.54 14.15
N HIS A 331 3.61 -8.00 13.13
CA HIS A 331 2.64 -9.10 13.26
C HIS A 331 3.31 -10.39 13.75
N ALA A 332 4.49 -10.72 13.22
CA ALA A 332 5.27 -11.87 13.70
C ALA A 332 5.75 -11.66 15.14
N ALA A 333 6.32 -10.50 15.47
CA ALA A 333 6.79 -10.20 16.84
C ALA A 333 5.68 -10.37 17.89
N GLU A 334 4.48 -9.86 17.62
CA GLU A 334 3.32 -9.97 18.50
C GLU A 334 2.94 -11.44 18.77
N ARG A 335 2.94 -12.29 17.72
CA ARG A 335 2.68 -13.72 17.88
C ARG A 335 3.71 -14.44 18.74
N HIS A 336 4.97 -14.01 18.68
CA HIS A 336 6.05 -14.54 19.51
C HIS A 336 6.14 -13.87 20.89
N GLY A 337 5.24 -12.94 21.22
CA GLY A 337 5.23 -12.23 22.50
C GLY A 337 6.39 -11.24 22.68
N ALA A 338 7.03 -10.82 21.60
CA ALA A 338 8.10 -9.83 21.62
C ALA A 338 7.55 -8.40 21.50
N ASN A 339 8.20 -7.44 22.15
CA ASN A 339 7.81 -6.04 22.04
C ASN A 339 8.30 -5.45 20.70
N SER A 340 7.44 -4.80 19.93
CA SER A 340 7.87 -4.06 18.74
C SER A 340 8.18 -2.60 19.08
N VAL A 341 9.40 -2.14 18.78
CA VAL A 341 9.81 -0.74 18.95
C VAL A 341 10.14 -0.12 17.61
N GLN A 342 9.62 1.08 17.38
CA GLN A 342 9.81 1.82 16.13
C GLN A 342 10.76 2.99 16.34
N SER A 343 11.85 3.05 15.56
CA SER A 343 12.76 4.19 15.54
C SER A 343 12.49 5.06 14.33
N SER A 344 11.81 6.19 14.52
CA SER A 344 11.69 7.20 13.47
C SER A 344 12.92 8.11 13.47
N THR A 345 13.43 8.50 12.29
CA THR A 345 14.45 9.54 12.20
C THR A 345 13.83 10.86 12.62
N GLY A 346 14.15 11.33 13.83
CA GLY A 346 13.76 12.65 14.29
C GLY A 346 14.28 13.71 13.33
N ARG A 347 13.39 14.40 12.62
CA ARG A 347 13.73 15.64 11.91
C ARG A 347 14.27 16.61 12.97
N GLY A 348 15.57 16.89 12.93
CA GLY A 348 16.28 17.61 13.99
C GLY A 348 15.54 18.86 14.47
N ARG A 349 15.00 18.80 15.69
CA ARG A 349 14.70 20.00 16.48
C ARG A 349 16.02 20.51 17.03
N ARG A 350 16.63 21.50 16.35
CA ARG A 350 17.64 22.34 16.98
C ARG A 350 16.97 23.19 18.08
N ASN A 351 17.59 23.18 19.25
CA ASN A 351 17.47 24.10 20.39
C ASN A 351 16.09 24.26 21.06
N ARG A 352 15.95 23.65 22.25
CA ARG A 352 15.71 24.34 23.53
C ARG A 352 15.97 23.37 24.70
N SER A 353 16.78 23.80 25.66
CA SER A 353 17.19 23.07 26.86
C SER A 353 16.06 22.93 27.91
N PRO A 354 16.30 22.30 29.08
CA PRO A 354 15.62 21.08 29.51
C PRO A 354 14.48 21.37 30.50
N GLY A 355 13.37 20.65 30.40
CA GLY A 355 12.29 20.79 31.36
C GLY A 355 11.15 19.82 31.12
N ARG A 356 11.12 18.78 31.95
CA ARG A 356 10.02 17.86 32.27
C ARG A 356 9.78 16.65 31.35
N PRO A 357 9.54 15.46 31.95
CA PRO A 357 9.26 14.23 31.22
C PRO A 357 7.86 14.30 30.61
N CYS A 358 7.76 14.05 29.30
CA CYS A 358 6.47 13.79 28.66
C CYS A 358 6.15 12.31 28.84
N THR A 359 5.11 12.05 29.62
CA THR A 359 4.39 10.79 29.75
C THR A 359 4.02 10.20 28.39
N ALA A 360 4.19 8.88 28.27
CA ALA A 360 3.81 8.09 27.12
C ALA A 360 2.34 8.35 26.72
N ALA A 361 2.14 8.81 25.49
CA ALA A 361 0.84 8.80 24.86
C ALA A 361 0.66 7.44 24.17
N THR A 362 -0.12 6.57 24.79
CA THR A 362 -0.68 5.37 24.18
C THR A 362 -1.59 5.80 23.02
N SER A 363 -1.17 5.59 21.77
CA SER A 363 -2.07 5.66 20.62
C SER A 363 -2.67 4.28 20.39
N SER A 364 -3.71 3.96 21.16
CA SER A 364 -4.60 2.83 20.91
C SER A 364 -5.71 3.23 19.96
N SER A 365 -5.57 2.87 18.70
CA SER A 365 -6.66 2.40 17.83
C SER A 365 -5.88 1.54 16.85
N TRP A 366 -6.10 0.24 16.69
CA TRP A 366 -7.35 -0.44 16.38
C TRP A 366 -7.59 -1.57 17.39
N ALA A 367 -8.80 -1.64 17.95
CA ALA A 367 -9.24 -2.78 18.75
C ALA A 367 -10.59 -3.26 18.24
N SER A 368 -10.59 -4.53 17.86
CA SER A 368 -11.69 -5.40 17.48
C SER A 368 -12.76 -5.50 18.58
N GLY A 369 -14.02 -5.75 18.22
CA GLY A 369 -14.98 -6.30 19.19
C GLY A 369 -16.47 -6.21 18.87
N THR A 370 -17.00 -7.25 18.23
CA THR A 370 -18.27 -7.96 18.57
C THR A 370 -19.64 -7.26 18.46
N SER A 371 -20.48 -7.78 17.54
CA SER A 371 -21.94 -7.90 17.73
C SER A 371 -22.26 -8.95 18.81
N PRO A 372 -23.39 -8.82 19.55
CA PRO A 372 -24.58 -9.58 19.18
C PRO A 372 -25.91 -8.84 19.37
N TRP A 373 -26.93 -9.31 18.66
CA TRP A 373 -28.34 -8.99 18.87
C TRP A 373 -28.87 -9.64 20.17
N ALA A 374 -29.64 -8.90 20.98
CA ALA A 374 -30.93 -9.32 21.57
C ALA A 374 -31.48 -8.28 22.58
N GLU A 375 -32.76 -7.93 22.35
CA GLU A 375 -33.82 -7.56 23.32
C GLU A 375 -33.73 -6.29 24.21
N GLY A 376 -34.74 -5.42 24.04
CA GLY A 376 -35.65 -5.09 25.15
C GLY A 376 -35.52 -3.73 25.85
N GLY A 377 -36.35 -2.75 25.44
CA GLY A 377 -37.21 -2.03 26.39
C GLY A 377 -36.73 -0.76 27.13
N ARG A 378 -37.34 0.37 26.74
CA ARG A 378 -37.82 1.53 27.56
C ARG A 378 -36.85 2.56 28.19
N ALA A 379 -37.03 3.80 27.70
CA ALA A 379 -37.41 5.04 28.42
C ALA A 379 -36.37 5.87 29.21
N THR A 380 -35.94 7.01 28.60
CA THR A 380 -35.90 8.44 29.09
C THR A 380 -35.28 8.83 30.46
N PRO A 381 -34.96 10.14 30.73
CA PRO A 381 -34.37 11.21 29.91
C PRO A 381 -33.23 11.99 30.66
N ARG A 382 -32.70 13.04 30.00
CA ARG A 382 -31.71 14.07 30.43
C ARG A 382 -31.83 14.60 31.88
N PRO A 383 -30.79 15.33 32.33
CA PRO A 383 -31.03 16.76 32.59
C PRO A 383 -29.98 17.73 32.02
N ARG A 384 -30.46 18.96 31.76
CA ARG A 384 -29.71 20.21 31.55
C ARG A 384 -29.25 20.76 32.90
N CYS A 385 -28.13 21.47 32.92
CA CYS A 385 -27.87 22.53 33.91
C CYS A 385 -27.45 23.82 33.21
N THR A 386 -28.14 24.90 33.57
CA THR A 386 -27.89 26.31 33.23
C THR A 386 -27.82 27.09 34.54
N SER A 387 -26.85 28.00 34.68
CA SER A 387 -26.89 29.24 35.48
C SER A 387 -25.53 29.93 35.34
N SER A 388 -25.37 31.07 34.65
CA SER A 388 -25.75 32.45 35.01
C SER A 388 -24.98 33.02 36.21
N GLY A 389 -24.23 34.10 35.99
CA GLY A 389 -23.61 34.90 37.04
C GLY A 389 -22.70 36.01 36.51
N SER A 390 -23.29 37.10 36.02
CA SER A 390 -22.64 38.41 35.92
C SER A 390 -22.97 39.26 37.14
N PRO A 391 -22.14 40.27 37.45
CA PRO A 391 -22.71 41.59 37.70
C PRO A 391 -22.02 42.72 36.92
N ALA A 392 -22.89 43.69 36.59
CA ALA A 392 -22.74 45.10 36.21
C ALA A 392 -21.75 45.90 37.11
N SER A 393 -21.24 47.10 36.81
CA SER A 393 -21.44 48.12 35.76
C SER A 393 -20.49 49.31 35.98
N THR A 394 -20.46 50.25 35.00
CA THR A 394 -20.10 51.70 35.04
C THR A 394 -18.62 52.04 35.23
N SER A 395 -17.99 52.97 34.49
CA SER A 395 -18.43 54.23 33.89
C SER A 395 -17.45 54.75 32.81
N SER A 396 -17.97 55.34 31.72
CA SER A 396 -17.33 56.35 30.83
C SER A 396 -16.98 57.65 31.61
N PRO A 397 -16.25 58.68 31.09
CA PRO A 397 -16.08 59.20 29.71
C PRO A 397 -14.60 59.40 29.32
N ALA A 398 -14.18 59.90 28.14
CA ALA A 398 -14.74 60.78 27.11
C ALA A 398 -14.23 60.40 25.72
#